data_AF-A0A814KQI4-F1
#
_entry.id   AF-A0A814KQI4-F1
#
_cell.length_a   1.000
_cell.length_b   1.000
_cell.length_c   1.000
_cell.angle_alpha   90.00
_cell.angle_beta   90.00
_cell.angle_gamma   90.00
#
_symmetry.space_group_name_H-M   'P 1'
#
loop_
_entity.id
_entity.type
_entity.pdbx_description
1 polymer ?
#
loop_
_entity_poly.entity_id
_entity_poly.type
_entity_poly.pdbx_seq_one_letter_code
_entity_poly.pdbx_strand_id
1 'polypeptide(L)'
;MSVLDTLATQLPQELRVKLMQHFGIAKEYEKNPQTISIAYYCLMYIANEAFKFPKEKQFVSNVLDYLETTKRNNPHDDIIKSMATGQETIEELVTVLVEETNEAEGEEIKSPDQLRLLMRKHYTVGGLTDVLSVFGPVKEDFSTLGKIAKNRAVAIFRELKAGGGGGGGASSGMRPPESNTGANAPAISPSKPPAASAYPQMPQMPSANAAASYHDQSGGSKSVPFDVISQAQKLFRYANSALEHEDVATAMKNGEQALQLLRPYNNQF
;
A
#
# COMPACT_ATOMS: atom_id res chain seq x y z
N MET A 1 -23.23 4.06 21.18
CA MET A 1 -22.58 3.14 20.21
C MET A 1 -22.82 3.75 18.85
N SER A 2 -21.77 4.06 18.07
CA SER A 2 -21.95 4.66 16.72
C SER A 2 -22.67 3.65 15.81
N VAL A 3 -23.38 4.13 14.78
CA VAL A 3 -23.95 3.25 13.73
C VAL A 3 -22.84 2.39 13.10
N LEU A 4 -21.63 2.94 12.94
CA LEU A 4 -20.47 2.18 12.46
C LEU A 4 -20.05 1.06 13.42
N ASP A 5 -20.18 1.25 14.74
CA ASP A 5 -19.90 0.17 15.70
C ASP A 5 -20.92 -0.95 15.56
N THR A 6 -22.19 -0.61 15.38
CA THR A 6 -23.27 -1.58 15.14
C THR A 6 -23.01 -2.36 13.84
N LEU A 7 -22.69 -1.68 12.74
CA LEU A 7 -22.36 -2.33 11.47
C LEU A 7 -21.11 -3.23 11.59
N ALA A 8 -20.06 -2.77 12.28
CA ALA A 8 -18.85 -3.57 12.49
C ALA A 8 -19.13 -4.86 13.28
N THR A 9 -20.06 -4.84 14.23
CA THR A 9 -20.47 -6.06 14.96
C THR A 9 -21.24 -7.05 14.10
N GLN A 10 -21.99 -6.56 13.10
CA GLN A 10 -22.72 -7.38 12.14
C GLN A 10 -21.82 -7.96 11.04
N LEU A 11 -20.55 -7.57 10.98
CA LEU A 11 -19.62 -8.01 9.94
C LEU A 11 -19.48 -9.55 9.94
N PRO A 12 -19.77 -10.22 8.80
CA PRO A 12 -19.67 -11.67 8.68
C PRO A 12 -18.26 -12.18 8.95
N GLN A 13 -18.13 -13.39 9.52
CA GLN A 13 -16.82 -13.93 9.88
C GLN A 13 -15.87 -14.05 8.68
N GLU A 14 -16.39 -14.51 7.53
CA GLU A 14 -15.62 -14.67 6.28
C GLU A 14 -15.06 -13.33 5.76
N LEU A 15 -15.76 -12.23 6.02
CA LEU A 15 -15.38 -10.88 5.57
C LEU A 15 -14.56 -10.10 6.59
N ARG A 16 -14.51 -10.58 7.84
CA ARG A 16 -13.93 -9.85 8.97
C ARG A 16 -12.49 -9.45 8.72
N VAL A 17 -11.67 -10.40 8.28
CA VAL A 17 -10.22 -10.21 8.03
C VAL A 17 -9.97 -9.14 6.96
N LYS A 18 -10.81 -9.11 5.91
CA LYS A 18 -10.65 -8.20 4.78
C LYS A 18 -11.20 -6.80 5.05
N LEU A 19 -12.35 -6.71 5.71
CA LEU A 19 -13.13 -5.47 5.79
C LEU A 19 -12.99 -4.71 7.10
N MET A 20 -12.49 -5.35 8.18
CA MET A 20 -12.33 -4.68 9.49
C MET A 20 -11.44 -3.43 9.40
N GLN A 21 -10.42 -3.44 8.56
CA GLN A 21 -9.56 -2.28 8.31
C GLN A 21 -10.34 -1.05 7.86
N HIS A 22 -11.28 -1.25 6.94
CA HIS A 22 -12.05 -0.20 6.34
C HIS A 22 -13.06 0.40 7.33
N PHE A 23 -13.62 -0.42 8.24
CA PHE A 23 -14.40 0.08 9.37
C PHE A 23 -13.55 0.90 10.34
N GLY A 24 -12.32 0.45 10.60
CA GLY A 24 -11.38 1.17 11.45
C GLY A 24 -11.06 2.56 10.93
N ILE A 25 -10.78 2.66 9.63
CA ILE A 25 -10.53 3.92 8.92
C ILE A 25 -11.79 4.79 8.94
N ALA A 26 -12.94 4.23 8.56
CA ALA A 26 -14.21 4.97 8.54
C ALA A 26 -14.54 5.58 9.91
N LYS A 27 -14.35 4.83 10.99
CA LYS A 27 -14.58 5.30 12.36
C LYS A 27 -13.65 6.44 12.77
N GLU A 28 -12.43 6.46 12.26
CA GLU A 28 -11.50 7.57 12.53
C GLU A 28 -11.96 8.85 11.83
N TYR A 29 -12.33 8.75 10.55
CA TYR A 29 -12.76 9.90 9.74
C TYR A 29 -14.21 10.35 10.00
N GLU A 30 -15.07 9.51 10.59
CA GLU A 30 -16.43 9.91 11.02
C GLU A 30 -16.39 10.92 12.19
N LYS A 31 -15.28 10.98 12.95
CA LYS A 31 -15.16 11.89 14.11
C LYS A 31 -15.18 13.36 13.73
N ASN A 32 -14.78 13.70 12.50
CA ASN A 32 -14.78 15.06 11.99
C ASN A 32 -15.81 15.18 10.86
N PRO A 33 -16.83 16.06 11.00
CA PRO A 33 -17.85 16.26 9.96
C PRO A 33 -17.27 16.61 8.58
N GLN A 34 -16.11 17.28 8.51
CA GLN A 34 -15.47 17.64 7.24
C GLN A 34 -14.89 16.45 6.49
N THR A 35 -14.69 15.32 7.17
CA THR A 35 -14.10 14.10 6.60
C THR A 35 -15.10 12.96 6.49
N ILE A 36 -16.39 13.23 6.69
CA ILE A 36 -17.46 12.20 6.63
C ILE A 36 -17.52 11.52 5.25
N SER A 37 -17.14 12.22 4.18
CA SER A 37 -17.02 11.68 2.82
C SER A 37 -16.02 10.52 2.74
N ILE A 38 -14.94 10.53 3.52
CA ILE A 38 -13.96 9.44 3.56
C ILE A 38 -14.57 8.19 4.21
N ALA A 39 -15.32 8.37 5.31
CA ALA A 39 -16.06 7.28 5.92
C ALA A 39 -17.10 6.71 4.96
N TYR A 40 -17.84 7.57 4.25
CA TYR A 40 -18.79 7.18 3.21
C TYR A 40 -18.14 6.27 2.15
N TYR A 41 -16.98 6.64 1.59
CA TYR A 41 -16.29 5.81 0.59
C TYR A 41 -15.72 4.51 1.14
N CYS A 42 -15.25 4.51 2.40
CA CYS A 42 -14.86 3.26 3.08
C CYS A 42 -16.04 2.29 3.19
N LEU A 43 -17.23 2.77 3.55
CA LEU A 43 -18.44 1.95 3.65
C LEU A 43 -18.96 1.52 2.28
N MET A 44 -18.77 2.34 1.24
CA MET A 44 -19.10 1.97 -0.13
C MET A 44 -18.20 0.83 -0.65
N TYR A 45 -16.91 0.85 -0.30
CA TYR A 45 -16.00 -0.29 -0.54
C TYR A 45 -16.46 -1.55 0.20
N ILE A 46 -16.81 -1.43 1.49
CA ILE A 46 -17.33 -2.55 2.28
C ILE A 46 -18.58 -3.15 1.65
N ALA A 47 -19.52 -2.31 1.21
CA ALA A 47 -20.74 -2.75 0.53
C ALA A 47 -20.41 -3.50 -0.77
N ASN A 48 -19.53 -2.96 -1.61
CA ASN A 48 -19.13 -3.59 -2.87
C ASN A 48 -18.47 -4.97 -2.65
N GLU A 49 -17.65 -5.11 -1.61
CA GLU A 49 -17.03 -6.39 -1.28
C GLU A 49 -18.03 -7.39 -0.68
N ALA A 50 -18.91 -6.94 0.21
CA ALA A 50 -19.92 -7.79 0.82
C ALA A 50 -21.02 -8.21 -0.16
N PHE A 51 -21.35 -7.37 -1.15
CA PHE A 51 -22.35 -7.66 -2.18
C PHE A 51 -22.00 -8.90 -3.02
N LYS A 52 -20.71 -9.26 -3.12
CA LYS A 52 -20.23 -10.48 -3.78
C LYS A 52 -20.69 -11.77 -3.08
N PHE A 53 -21.25 -11.67 -1.87
CA PHE A 53 -21.66 -12.80 -1.04
C PHE A 53 -23.19 -12.79 -0.87
N PRO A 54 -23.95 -13.60 -1.63
CA PRO A 54 -25.41 -13.57 -1.61
C PRO A 54 -26.06 -13.90 -0.25
N LYS A 55 -25.32 -14.51 0.67
CA LYS A 55 -25.77 -14.82 2.04
C LYS A 55 -25.83 -13.56 2.91
N GLU A 56 -25.07 -12.52 2.58
CA GLU A 56 -24.88 -11.33 3.40
C GLU A 56 -25.80 -10.16 3.03
N LYS A 57 -26.93 -10.45 2.38
CA LYS A 57 -27.90 -9.44 1.91
C LYS A 57 -28.36 -8.49 3.02
N GLN A 58 -28.61 -9.01 4.22
CA GLN A 58 -29.06 -8.17 5.34
C GLN A 58 -27.97 -7.19 5.78
N PHE A 59 -26.72 -7.66 5.89
CA PHE A 59 -25.59 -6.81 6.22
C PHE A 59 -25.38 -5.72 5.17
N VAL A 60 -25.40 -6.11 3.88
CA VAL A 60 -25.29 -5.15 2.77
C VAL A 60 -26.42 -4.12 2.82
N SER A 61 -27.67 -4.53 3.05
CA SER A 61 -28.81 -3.62 3.20
C SER A 61 -28.56 -2.58 4.30
N ASN A 62 -28.10 -3.02 5.48
CA ASN A 62 -27.84 -2.11 6.59
C ASN A 62 -26.71 -1.10 6.28
N VAL A 63 -25.69 -1.52 5.52
CA VAL A 63 -24.62 -0.61 5.05
C VAL A 63 -25.17 0.39 4.03
N LEU A 64 -26.02 -0.04 3.09
CA LEU A 64 -26.65 0.85 2.11
C LEU A 64 -27.56 1.89 2.80
N ASP A 65 -28.34 1.50 3.82
CA ASP A 65 -29.16 2.43 4.60
C ASP A 65 -28.32 3.53 5.26
N TYR A 66 -27.12 3.18 5.76
CA TYR A 66 -26.17 4.16 6.29
C TYR A 66 -25.65 5.10 5.19
N LEU A 67 -25.29 4.57 4.02
CA LEU A 67 -24.82 5.39 2.90
C LEU A 67 -25.90 6.36 2.42
N GLU A 68 -27.15 5.90 2.27
CA GLU A 68 -28.28 6.75 1.91
C GLU A 68 -28.56 7.83 2.96
N THR A 69 -28.51 7.47 4.24
CA THR A 69 -28.69 8.42 5.35
C THR A 69 -27.57 9.47 5.35
N THR A 70 -26.33 9.04 5.17
CA THR A 70 -25.16 9.93 5.11
C THR A 70 -25.26 10.89 3.93
N LYS A 71 -25.64 10.40 2.75
CA LYS A 71 -25.86 11.23 1.56
C LYS A 71 -27.00 12.23 1.75
N ARG A 72 -28.09 11.83 2.40
CA ARG A 72 -29.23 12.72 2.70
C ARG A 72 -28.87 13.82 3.69
N ASN A 73 -28.06 13.49 4.70
CA ASN A 73 -27.64 14.42 5.73
C ASN A 73 -26.54 15.39 5.27
N ASN A 74 -25.88 15.09 4.15
CA ASN A 74 -24.82 15.91 3.57
C ASN A 74 -25.17 16.37 2.14
N PRO A 75 -26.31 17.09 1.94
CA PRO A 75 -26.82 17.44 0.62
C PRO A 75 -26.00 18.53 -0.08
N HIS A 76 -24.96 19.08 0.55
CA HIS A 76 -24.05 20.08 -0.03
C HIS A 76 -22.61 19.55 -0.17
N ASP A 77 -22.37 18.29 0.18
CA ASP A 77 -21.05 17.68 0.04
C ASP A 77 -20.84 17.19 -1.40
N ASP A 78 -20.07 17.95 -2.17
CA ASP A 78 -19.78 17.64 -3.56
C ASP A 78 -18.90 16.39 -3.72
N ILE A 79 -18.12 16.05 -2.69
CA ILE A 79 -17.29 14.85 -2.65
C ILE A 79 -18.21 13.61 -2.65
N ILE A 80 -19.27 13.61 -1.85
CA ILE A 80 -20.25 12.50 -1.80
C ILE A 80 -21.10 12.43 -3.08
N LYS A 81 -21.40 13.56 -3.71
CA LYS A 81 -22.27 13.61 -4.91
C LYS A 81 -21.58 13.20 -6.20
N SER A 82 -20.28 13.46 -6.30
CA SER A 82 -19.50 13.29 -7.52
C SER A 82 -18.46 12.20 -7.33
N MET A 83 -18.60 11.10 -8.07
CA MET A 83 -17.58 10.04 -8.07
C MET A 83 -16.20 10.55 -8.48
N ALA A 84 -16.13 11.53 -9.39
CA ALA A 84 -14.86 12.12 -9.82
C ALA A 84 -14.20 12.92 -8.69
N THR A 85 -14.96 13.77 -8.00
CA THR A 85 -14.48 14.58 -6.87
C THR A 85 -14.11 13.68 -5.68
N GLY A 86 -14.90 12.64 -5.42
CA GLY A 86 -14.59 11.61 -4.44
C GLY A 86 -13.27 10.90 -4.74
N GLN A 87 -13.03 10.52 -6.00
CA GLN A 87 -11.79 9.88 -6.39
C GLN A 87 -10.58 10.79 -6.15
N GLU A 88 -10.63 12.03 -6.65
CA GLU A 88 -9.56 13.02 -6.49
C GLU A 88 -9.25 13.26 -5.01
N THR A 89 -10.28 13.41 -4.18
CA THR A 89 -10.13 13.60 -2.73
C THR A 89 -9.40 12.42 -2.06
N ILE A 90 -9.78 11.18 -2.39
CA ILE A 90 -9.13 10.00 -1.80
C ILE A 90 -7.70 9.84 -2.33
N GLU A 91 -7.45 10.11 -3.61
CA GLU A 91 -6.10 10.08 -4.21
C GLU A 91 -5.17 11.14 -3.57
N GLU A 92 -5.66 12.37 -3.37
CA GLU A 92 -4.93 13.45 -2.69
C GLU A 92 -4.62 13.07 -1.25
N LEU A 93 -5.61 12.56 -0.51
CA LEU A 93 -5.42 12.12 0.87
C LEU A 93 -4.38 11.01 0.99
N VAL A 94 -4.41 10.02 0.08
CA VAL A 94 -3.40 8.96 0.05
C VAL A 94 -2.01 9.55 -0.18
N THR A 95 -1.88 10.50 -1.10
CA THR A 95 -0.59 11.15 -1.42
C THR A 95 -0.04 11.89 -0.20
N VAL A 96 -0.87 12.73 0.43
CA VAL A 96 -0.49 13.47 1.66
C VAL A 96 -0.06 12.51 2.77
N LEU A 97 -0.83 11.45 3.02
CA LEU A 97 -0.47 10.47 4.06
C LEU A 97 0.84 9.74 3.74
N VAL A 98 1.13 9.45 2.46
CA VAL A 98 2.40 8.84 2.05
C VAL A 98 3.57 9.78 2.32
N GLU A 99 3.45 11.06 1.96
CA GLU A 99 4.46 12.08 2.27
C GLU A 99 4.70 12.16 3.78
N GLU A 100 3.64 12.26 4.59
CA GLU A 100 3.74 12.27 6.04
C GLU A 100 4.40 10.99 6.61
N THR A 101 4.17 9.82 6.01
CA THR A 101 4.84 8.59 6.43
C THR A 101 6.31 8.57 6.07
N ASN A 102 6.68 9.11 4.90
CA ASN A 102 8.08 9.18 4.46
C ASN A 102 8.88 10.15 5.33
N GLU A 103 8.30 11.31 5.64
CA GLU A 103 8.91 12.27 6.56
C GLU A 103 9.10 11.65 7.95
N ALA A 104 8.07 11.01 8.49
CA ALA A 104 8.16 10.36 9.80
C ALA A 104 9.12 9.17 9.84
N GLU A 105 9.38 8.49 8.72
CA GLU A 105 10.41 7.45 8.60
C GLU A 105 11.83 8.02 8.53
N GLY A 106 12.00 9.24 8.02
CA GLY A 106 13.29 9.94 7.99
C GLY A 106 13.68 10.55 9.34
N GLU A 107 12.71 10.76 10.22
CA GLU A 107 12.92 11.28 11.57
C GLU A 107 13.33 10.18 12.56
N GLU A 108 14.11 10.55 13.57
CA GLU A 108 14.48 9.64 14.65
C GLU A 108 13.23 9.26 15.48
N ILE A 109 12.88 7.98 15.50
CA ILE A 109 11.78 7.45 16.32
C ILE A 109 12.22 7.33 17.77
N LYS A 110 11.64 8.18 18.63
CA LYS A 110 12.02 8.34 20.05
C LYS A 110 11.11 7.58 21.01
N SER A 111 9.97 7.07 20.55
CA SER A 111 9.06 6.32 21.41
C SER A 111 8.24 5.24 20.67
N PRO A 112 7.79 4.18 21.38
CA PRO A 112 6.86 3.21 20.83
C PRO A 112 5.53 3.82 20.36
N ASP A 113 5.13 4.96 20.91
CA ASP A 113 3.89 5.64 20.51
C ASP A 113 4.01 6.34 19.16
N GLN A 114 5.17 6.94 18.86
CA GLN A 114 5.47 7.46 17.53
C GLN A 114 5.47 6.32 16.50
N LEU A 115 6.06 5.18 16.86
CA LEU A 115 6.07 3.99 16.00
C LEU A 115 4.65 3.42 15.78
N ARG A 116 3.79 3.39 16.80
CA ARG A 116 2.36 3.03 16.67
C ARG A 116 1.59 3.99 15.79
N LEU A 117 1.88 5.29 15.88
CA LEU A 117 1.25 6.30 15.03
C LEU A 117 1.66 6.10 13.56
N LEU A 118 2.95 5.88 13.30
CA LEU A 118 3.47 5.59 11.96
C LEU A 118 2.85 4.32 11.37
N MET A 119 2.77 3.25 12.17
CA MET A 119 2.07 2.01 11.80
C MET A 119 0.62 2.29 11.39
N ARG A 120 -0.10 3.13 12.15
CA ARG A 120 -1.49 3.49 11.87
C ARG A 120 -1.61 4.28 10.57
N LYS A 121 -0.69 5.20 10.29
CA LYS A 121 -0.67 5.95 9.01
C LYS A 121 -0.49 5.01 7.81
N HIS A 122 0.51 4.13 7.86
CA HIS A 122 0.72 3.10 6.83
C HIS A 122 -0.50 2.17 6.67
N TYR A 123 -1.15 1.81 7.78
CA TYR A 123 -2.40 1.04 7.76
C TYR A 123 -3.53 1.81 7.08
N THR A 124 -3.67 3.12 7.34
CA THR A 124 -4.68 3.96 6.67
C THR A 124 -4.41 4.09 5.17
N VAL A 125 -3.16 4.36 4.76
CA VAL A 125 -2.77 4.41 3.34
C VAL A 125 -3.15 3.11 2.63
N GLY A 126 -2.77 1.97 3.22
CA GLY A 126 -3.09 0.65 2.67
C GLY A 126 -4.60 0.43 2.47
N GLY A 127 -5.44 0.86 3.41
CA GLY A 127 -6.89 0.72 3.27
C GLY A 127 -7.50 1.72 2.28
N LEU A 128 -7.07 2.98 2.28
CA LEU A 128 -7.56 3.98 1.33
C LEU A 128 -7.20 3.64 -0.12
N THR A 129 -6.05 3.02 -0.37
CA THR A 129 -5.71 2.51 -1.71
C THR A 129 -6.62 1.38 -2.18
N ASP A 130 -7.17 0.56 -1.27
CA ASP A 130 -8.20 -0.42 -1.62
C ASP A 130 -9.53 0.28 -1.94
N VAL A 131 -9.89 1.33 -1.18
CA VAL A 131 -11.10 2.13 -1.39
C VAL A 131 -11.11 2.77 -2.79
N LEU A 132 -9.95 3.10 -3.37
CA LEU A 132 -9.88 3.61 -4.74
C LEU A 132 -10.52 2.66 -5.78
N SER A 133 -10.64 1.37 -5.49
CA SER A 133 -11.31 0.41 -6.40
C SER A 133 -12.80 0.68 -6.57
N VAL A 134 -13.40 1.50 -5.70
CA VAL A 134 -14.80 1.93 -5.78
C VAL A 134 -15.05 2.83 -7.00
N PHE A 135 -14.02 3.55 -7.46
CA PHE A 135 -14.12 4.46 -8.61
C PHE A 135 -13.78 3.78 -9.94
N GLY A 136 -13.26 2.55 -9.90
CA GLY A 136 -12.86 1.79 -11.08
C GLY A 136 -11.54 1.03 -10.86
N PRO A 137 -10.87 0.58 -11.94
CA PRO A 137 -9.54 -0.01 -11.82
C PRO A 137 -8.55 0.96 -11.17
N VAL A 138 -7.90 0.52 -10.09
CA VAL A 138 -6.92 1.34 -9.36
C VAL A 138 -5.68 1.55 -10.22
N LYS A 139 -5.19 2.80 -10.29
CA LYS A 139 -3.94 3.14 -11.01
C LYS A 139 -2.76 2.37 -10.41
N GLU A 140 -1.80 2.00 -11.25
CA GLU A 140 -0.67 1.15 -10.86
C GLU A 140 0.17 1.76 -9.73
N ASP A 141 0.34 3.10 -9.74
CA ASP A 141 1.07 3.84 -8.70
C ASP A 141 0.41 3.64 -7.33
N PHE A 142 -0.90 3.86 -7.22
CA PHE A 142 -1.65 3.64 -5.98
C PHE A 142 -1.69 2.17 -5.57
N SER A 143 -1.74 1.24 -6.52
CA SER A 143 -1.64 -0.20 -6.23
C SER A 143 -0.29 -0.55 -5.60
N THR A 144 0.79 0.03 -6.10
CA THR A 144 2.15 -0.16 -5.60
C THR A 144 2.31 0.48 -4.22
N LEU A 145 1.85 1.72 -4.04
CA LEU A 145 1.84 2.41 -2.75
C LEU A 145 1.07 1.60 -1.70
N GLY A 146 -0.10 1.08 -2.03
CA GLY A 146 -0.91 0.25 -1.13
C GLY A 146 -0.18 -1.01 -0.66
N LYS A 147 0.54 -1.70 -1.56
CA LYS A 147 1.36 -2.86 -1.20
C LYS A 147 2.50 -2.49 -0.26
N ILE A 148 3.22 -1.40 -0.57
CA ILE A 148 4.33 -0.90 0.26
C ILE A 148 3.82 -0.54 1.66
N ALA A 149 2.76 0.26 1.75
CA ALA A 149 2.20 0.72 3.02
C ALA A 149 1.71 -0.45 3.88
N LYS A 150 1.00 -1.44 3.29
CA LYS A 150 0.58 -2.65 4.02
C LYS A 150 1.77 -3.44 4.56
N ASN A 151 2.81 -3.63 3.74
CA ASN A 151 4.02 -4.35 4.15
C ASN A 151 4.76 -3.61 5.26
N ARG A 152 4.85 -2.27 5.18
CA ARG A 152 5.44 -1.42 6.22
C ARG A 152 4.65 -1.46 7.52
N ALA A 153 3.32 -1.36 7.48
CA ALA A 153 2.47 -1.49 8.67
C ALA A 153 2.70 -2.82 9.40
N VAL A 154 2.83 -3.93 8.65
CA VAL A 154 3.12 -5.25 9.22
C VAL A 154 4.54 -5.33 9.80
N ALA A 155 5.53 -4.74 9.13
CA ALA A 155 6.91 -4.69 9.63
C ALA A 155 6.99 -3.94 10.96
N ILE A 156 6.39 -2.75 11.03
CA ILE A 156 6.35 -1.94 12.25
C ILE A 156 5.58 -2.66 13.37
N PHE A 157 4.47 -3.33 13.05
CA PHE A 157 3.74 -4.13 14.03
C PHE A 157 4.62 -5.22 14.66
N ARG A 158 5.44 -5.90 13.85
CA ARG A 158 6.38 -6.93 14.34
C ARG A 158 7.46 -6.31 15.22
N GLU A 159 7.97 -5.14 14.85
CA GLU A 159 8.96 -4.40 15.65
C GLU A 159 8.38 -4.01 17.02
N LEU A 160 7.16 -3.44 17.06
CA LEU A 160 6.45 -3.12 18.29
C LEU A 160 6.26 -4.34 19.19
N LYS A 161 5.97 -5.51 18.61
CA LYS A 161 5.80 -6.77 19.33
C LYS A 161 7.13 -7.34 19.84
N ALA A 162 8.24 -7.09 19.14
CA ALA A 162 9.57 -7.55 19.54
C ALA A 162 10.21 -6.63 20.60
N GLY A 163 10.03 -5.31 20.48
CA GLY A 163 10.54 -4.31 21.42
C GLY A 163 9.73 -4.20 22.71
N GLY A 164 8.44 -4.55 22.67
CA GLY A 164 7.59 -4.71 23.86
C GLY A 164 7.45 -6.18 24.21
N GLY A 165 8.39 -6.73 25.01
CA GLY A 165 8.33 -8.11 25.49
C GLY A 165 6.91 -8.52 25.89
N GLY A 166 6.45 -9.65 25.34
CA GLY A 166 5.04 -10.04 25.36
C GLY A 166 4.35 -9.85 26.71
N GLY A 167 3.29 -9.04 26.73
CA GLY A 167 2.41 -8.88 27.87
C GLY A 167 1.95 -7.44 28.06
N GLY A 168 0.74 -7.13 27.61
CA GLY A 168 0.11 -5.84 27.90
C GLY A 168 -1.08 -5.58 26.99
N GLY A 169 -2.26 -6.07 27.40
CA GLY A 169 -3.51 -5.86 26.70
C GLY A 169 -4.03 -4.42 26.78
N ALA A 170 -5.11 -4.20 26.02
CA ALA A 170 -6.00 -3.04 25.97
C ALA A 170 -5.61 -1.87 25.05
N SER A 171 -5.79 -2.09 23.73
CA SER A 171 -6.56 -1.14 22.92
C SER A 171 -7.36 -1.92 21.88
N SER A 172 -8.67 -1.98 22.08
CA SER A 172 -9.62 -2.69 21.23
C SER A 172 -9.65 -2.07 19.83
N GLY A 173 -9.43 -2.86 18.78
CA GLY A 173 -9.89 -2.54 17.42
C GLY A 173 -8.91 -2.65 16.25
N MET A 174 -7.59 -2.58 16.45
CA MET A 174 -6.64 -2.57 15.31
C MET A 174 -5.55 -3.64 15.47
N ARG A 175 -5.89 -4.88 15.12
CA ARG A 175 -4.88 -5.89 14.75
C ARG A 175 -4.90 -6.00 13.23
N PRO A 176 -3.76 -5.84 12.53
CA PRO A 176 -3.67 -6.23 11.13
C PRO A 176 -3.96 -7.73 11.01
N PRO A 177 -4.61 -8.18 9.93
CA PRO A 177 -4.89 -9.59 9.73
C PRO A 177 -3.58 -10.38 9.65
N GLU A 178 -3.44 -11.38 10.52
CA GLU A 178 -2.32 -12.32 10.49
C GLU A 178 -2.43 -13.16 9.20
N SER A 179 -1.59 -12.87 8.21
CA SER A 179 -1.36 -13.79 7.11
C SER A 179 -0.57 -14.99 7.63
N ASN A 180 -1.21 -16.14 7.60
CA ASN A 180 -0.62 -17.41 8.01
C ASN A 180 0.39 -17.86 6.95
N THR A 181 1.64 -17.41 7.06
CA THR A 181 2.78 -18.01 6.36
C THR A 181 3.66 -18.70 7.39
N GLY A 182 3.62 -20.03 7.35
CA GLY A 182 4.37 -20.92 8.21
C GLY A 182 5.87 -20.63 8.23
N ALA A 183 6.44 -20.97 9.37
CA ALA A 183 7.85 -20.90 9.74
C ALA A 183 8.83 -21.24 8.61
N ASN A 184 9.77 -20.33 8.37
CA ASN A 184 11.20 -20.60 8.49
C ASN A 184 11.97 -19.26 8.41
N ALA A 185 12.45 -18.78 9.55
CA ALA A 185 13.49 -17.77 9.60
C ALA A 185 14.76 -18.46 10.13
N PRO A 186 15.91 -18.39 9.44
CA PRO A 186 17.18 -18.66 10.09
C PRO A 186 17.54 -17.45 10.95
N ALA A 187 17.73 -17.70 12.24
CA ALA A 187 18.33 -16.77 13.18
C ALA A 187 19.81 -16.55 12.82
N ILE A 188 20.30 -15.32 12.86
CA ILE A 188 21.75 -15.05 12.79
C ILE A 188 22.11 -14.01 13.85
N SER A 189 22.80 -14.47 14.88
CA SER A 189 23.55 -13.65 15.85
C SER A 189 24.91 -13.23 15.26
N PRO A 190 25.58 -12.20 15.81
CA PRO A 190 26.64 -11.47 15.11
C PRO A 190 27.97 -12.22 15.19
N SER A 191 28.68 -12.33 14.07
CA SER A 191 30.07 -12.81 14.03
C SER A 191 30.92 -11.89 13.15
N LYS A 192 32.07 -11.51 13.72
CA LYS A 192 33.18 -10.71 13.15
C LYS A 192 33.66 -11.26 11.77
N PRO A 193 34.34 -10.44 10.96
CA PRO A 193 34.61 -10.76 9.55
C PRO A 193 35.93 -11.53 9.35
N PRO A 194 36.03 -12.35 8.29
CA PRO A 194 37.29 -12.62 7.63
C PRO A 194 37.36 -11.94 6.25
N ALA A 195 38.59 -11.82 5.81
CA ALA A 195 39.11 -10.95 4.77
C ALA A 195 38.65 -11.24 3.33
N ALA A 196 38.88 -10.23 2.50
CA ALA A 196 38.72 -10.19 1.05
C ALA A 196 39.23 -11.43 0.30
N SER A 197 38.48 -11.85 -0.73
CA SER A 197 38.99 -12.26 -2.05
C SER A 197 37.87 -12.74 -2.99
N ALA A 198 37.97 -12.29 -4.24
CA ALA A 198 37.57 -12.97 -5.48
C ALA A 198 36.08 -13.26 -5.77
N TYR A 199 35.60 -12.61 -6.84
CA TYR A 199 34.36 -12.88 -7.57
C TYR A 199 34.19 -14.36 -7.97
N PRO A 200 32.94 -14.88 -7.96
CA PRO A 200 32.53 -15.83 -8.99
C PRO A 200 31.25 -15.42 -9.74
N GLN A 201 31.24 -15.81 -11.01
CA GLN A 201 30.21 -15.59 -12.03
C GLN A 201 28.87 -16.28 -11.72
N MET A 202 27.80 -15.74 -12.31
CA MET A 202 26.47 -16.37 -12.38
C MET A 202 26.48 -17.65 -13.23
N PRO A 203 25.72 -18.69 -12.83
CA PRO A 203 25.24 -19.73 -13.74
C PRO A 203 24.06 -19.21 -14.58
N GLN A 204 24.15 -19.39 -15.90
CA GLN A 204 23.05 -19.20 -16.85
C GLN A 204 22.02 -20.33 -16.72
N MET A 205 20.74 -20.02 -16.92
CA MET A 205 19.71 -21.01 -17.27
C MET A 205 18.85 -20.55 -18.46
N PRO A 206 18.26 -21.50 -19.20
CA PRO A 206 17.94 -21.35 -20.62
C PRO A 206 16.52 -20.84 -20.88
N SER A 207 16.38 -20.07 -21.96
CA SER A 207 15.10 -19.66 -22.54
C SER A 207 14.51 -20.77 -23.43
N ALA A 208 13.20 -20.96 -23.35
CA ALA A 208 12.43 -21.63 -24.39
C ALA A 208 11.06 -20.94 -24.59
N ASN A 209 10.91 -20.38 -25.79
CA ASN A 209 9.75 -19.74 -26.38
C ASN A 209 8.52 -20.67 -26.49
N ALA A 210 7.32 -20.06 -26.43
CA ALA A 210 6.25 -20.37 -27.39
C ALA A 210 5.34 -19.13 -27.55
N ALA A 211 5.22 -18.71 -28.80
CA ALA A 211 4.50 -17.53 -29.27
C ALA A 211 2.99 -17.76 -29.39
N ALA A 212 2.20 -16.70 -29.22
CA ALA A 212 1.00 -16.46 -30.03
C ALA A 212 0.71 -14.94 -30.07
N SER A 213 0.67 -14.44 -31.29
CA SER A 213 0.63 -13.04 -31.71
C SER A 213 -0.72 -12.36 -31.49
N TYR A 214 -0.71 -11.05 -31.27
CA TYR A 214 -1.61 -10.13 -31.96
C TYR A 214 -0.86 -8.86 -32.33
N HIS A 215 -1.08 -8.44 -33.57
CA HIS A 215 -0.54 -7.28 -34.28
C HIS A 215 -1.67 -6.26 -34.41
N ASP A 216 -1.44 -4.98 -34.11
CA ASP A 216 -1.78 -3.87 -35.02
C ASP A 216 -1.16 -2.53 -34.59
N GLN A 217 -1.09 -1.61 -35.55
CA GLN A 217 -0.06 -0.62 -35.83
C GLN A 217 -0.31 0.79 -35.30
N SER A 218 0.79 1.57 -35.37
CA SER A 218 0.90 3.00 -35.71
C SER A 218 1.26 4.00 -34.58
N GLY A 219 2.40 4.69 -34.76
CA GLY A 219 2.69 5.97 -34.09
C GLY A 219 3.92 6.04 -33.15
N GLY A 220 5.14 5.99 -33.69
CA GLY A 220 6.22 6.94 -33.33
C GLY A 220 6.91 6.93 -31.95
N SER A 221 6.53 6.12 -30.97
CA SER A 221 7.26 6.04 -29.68
C SER A 221 7.80 4.63 -29.48
N LYS A 222 9.14 4.47 -29.42
CA LYS A 222 9.75 3.20 -29.01
C LYS A 222 9.36 2.93 -27.55
N SER A 223 8.29 2.17 -27.35
CA SER A 223 7.92 1.63 -26.04
C SER A 223 9.14 0.95 -25.44
N VAL A 224 9.54 1.37 -24.22
CA VAL A 224 10.66 0.75 -23.51
C VAL A 224 10.23 -0.64 -23.06
N PRO A 225 10.93 -1.72 -23.46
CA PRO A 225 10.57 -3.07 -23.01
C PRO A 225 10.60 -3.18 -21.49
N PHE A 226 9.70 -3.96 -20.91
CA PHE A 226 9.57 -4.15 -19.46
C PHE A 226 10.89 -4.58 -18.80
N ASP A 227 11.64 -5.48 -19.43
CA ASP A 227 12.91 -5.98 -18.91
C ASP A 227 13.97 -4.87 -18.82
N VAL A 228 13.95 -3.92 -19.77
CA VAL A 228 14.86 -2.76 -19.80
C VAL A 228 14.52 -1.79 -18.66
N ILE A 229 13.22 -1.53 -18.43
CA ILE A 229 12.76 -0.71 -17.30
C ILE A 229 13.12 -1.38 -15.96
N SER A 230 12.86 -2.69 -15.83
CA SER A 230 13.18 -3.45 -14.62
C SER A 230 14.67 -3.42 -14.29
N GLN A 231 15.53 -3.60 -15.30
CA GLN A 231 16.98 -3.57 -15.14
C GLN A 231 17.50 -2.16 -14.85
N ALA A 232 16.93 -1.11 -15.45
CA ALA A 232 17.27 0.28 -15.14
C ALA A 232 16.88 0.65 -13.69
N GLN A 233 15.67 0.27 -13.25
CA GLN A 233 15.23 0.46 -11.87
C GLN A 233 16.14 -0.24 -10.86
N LYS A 234 16.61 -1.46 -11.17
CA LYS A 234 17.57 -2.19 -10.34
C LYS A 234 18.90 -1.44 -10.21
N LEU A 235 19.44 -0.92 -11.31
CA LEU A 235 20.67 -0.14 -11.31
C LEU A 235 20.53 1.17 -10.52
N PHE A 236 19.39 1.86 -10.62
CA PHE A 236 19.13 3.05 -9.79
C PHE A 236 19.01 2.73 -8.30
N ARG A 237 18.42 1.58 -7.93
CA ARG A 237 18.41 1.12 -6.53
C ARG A 237 19.83 0.83 -6.01
N TYR A 238 20.70 0.26 -6.83
CA TYR A 238 22.11 0.04 -6.46
C TYR A 238 22.90 1.34 -6.38
N ALA A 239 22.62 2.31 -7.24
CA ALA A 239 23.22 3.63 -7.13
C ALA A 239 22.82 4.31 -5.81
N ASN A 240 21.53 4.24 -5.43
CA ASN A 240 21.05 4.81 -4.17
C ASN A 240 21.69 4.14 -2.94
N SER A 241 21.77 2.81 -2.93
CA SER A 241 22.43 2.06 -1.85
C SER A 241 23.93 2.38 -1.75
N ALA A 242 24.60 2.64 -2.87
CA ALA A 242 26.01 3.06 -2.85
C ALA A 242 26.19 4.46 -2.24
N LEU A 243 25.26 5.38 -2.49
CA LEU A 243 25.27 6.72 -1.86
C LEU A 243 25.07 6.65 -0.34
N GLU A 244 24.23 5.72 0.15
CA GLU A 244 24.04 5.48 1.59
C GLU A 244 25.33 5.02 2.30
N HIS A 245 26.29 4.46 1.55
CA HIS A 245 27.59 4.03 2.04
C HIS A 245 28.73 4.98 1.61
N GLU A 246 28.39 6.19 1.14
CA GLU A 246 29.33 7.20 0.64
C GLU A 246 30.24 6.71 -0.50
N ASP A 247 29.86 5.62 -1.18
CA ASP A 247 30.57 5.06 -2.33
C ASP A 247 30.12 5.75 -3.62
N VAL A 248 30.62 6.97 -3.81
CA VAL A 248 30.31 7.82 -4.97
C VAL A 248 30.72 7.16 -6.29
N ALA A 249 31.81 6.37 -6.31
CA ALA A 249 32.30 5.72 -7.52
C ALA A 249 31.34 4.62 -7.99
N THR A 250 30.86 3.79 -7.07
CA THR A 250 29.86 2.75 -7.38
C THR A 250 28.49 3.36 -7.71
N ALA A 251 28.12 4.47 -7.08
CA ALA A 251 26.89 5.20 -7.39
C ALA A 251 26.91 5.73 -8.84
N MET A 252 27.99 6.43 -9.22
CA MET A 252 28.20 6.95 -10.58
C MET A 252 28.16 5.83 -11.62
N LYS A 253 28.88 4.73 -11.36
CA LYS A 253 28.92 3.58 -12.27
C LYS A 253 27.53 2.97 -12.54
N ASN A 254 26.75 2.71 -11.48
CA ASN A 254 25.41 2.13 -11.65
C ASN A 254 24.44 3.12 -12.33
N GLY A 255 24.54 4.40 -12.00
CA GLY A 255 23.78 5.46 -12.66
C GLY A 255 24.06 5.57 -14.16
N GLU A 256 25.34 5.59 -14.55
CA GLU A 256 25.75 5.62 -15.96
C GLU A 256 25.26 4.38 -16.73
N GLN A 257 25.33 3.20 -16.12
CA GLN A 257 24.80 1.97 -16.73
C GLN A 257 23.28 2.02 -16.92
N ALA A 258 22.53 2.57 -15.95
CA ALA A 258 21.10 2.75 -16.08
C ALA A 258 20.76 3.74 -17.20
N LEU A 259 21.48 4.85 -17.28
CA LEU A 259 21.30 5.87 -18.32
C LEU A 259 21.66 5.32 -19.70
N GLN A 260 22.72 4.53 -19.83
CA GLN A 260 23.09 3.88 -21.09
C GLN A 260 22.03 2.91 -21.56
N LEU A 261 21.39 2.19 -20.63
CA LEU A 261 20.31 1.24 -20.92
C LEU A 261 19.04 1.94 -21.43
N LEU A 262 18.75 3.15 -20.92
CA LEU A 262 17.57 3.94 -21.28
C LEU A 262 17.79 4.85 -22.50
N ARG A 263 19.05 5.19 -22.81
CA ARG A 263 19.44 6.12 -23.88
C ARG A 263 18.81 5.83 -25.25
N PRO A 264 18.72 4.58 -25.73
CA PRO A 264 18.12 4.26 -27.04
C PRO A 264 16.62 4.54 -27.14
N TYR A 265 15.96 4.73 -25.98
CA TYR A 265 14.54 4.99 -25.85
C TYR A 265 14.23 6.45 -25.53
N ASN A 266 15.24 7.21 -25.13
CA ASN A 266 15.18 8.66 -25.03
C ASN A 266 15.46 9.25 -26.41
N ASN A 267 14.48 9.25 -27.31
CA ASN A 267 14.56 9.93 -28.60
C ASN A 267 14.64 11.45 -28.34
N GLN A 268 15.85 11.99 -28.28
CA GLN A 268 16.07 13.43 -28.34
C GLN A 268 15.78 13.92 -29.78
N PHE A 269 14.82 14.83 -29.92
CA PHE A 269 15.03 15.98 -30.79
C PHE A 269 15.98 16.94 -30.07
#